data_AF-A0A1J4SQ18-F1
#
_entry.id   AF-A0A1J4SQ18-F1
#
_cell.length_a   1.000
_cell.length_b   1.000
_cell.length_c   1.000
_cell.angle_alpha   90.00
_cell.angle_beta   90.00
_cell.angle_gamma   90.00
#
_symmetry.space_group_name_H-M   'P 1'
#
loop_
_entity.id
_entity.type
_entity.pdbx_description
1 polymer ?
#
loop_
_entity_poly.entity_id
_entity_poly.type
_entity_poly.pdbx_seq_one_letter_code
_entity_poly.pdbx_strand_id
1 'polypeptide(L)'
;MGNRDRYGLVREDASRMPAASGNFAEWSVPWSDLMMIMFIVFAVLFIYTNGRDKPVPIPTPTQAPVVRASATKAPVDPGQAFMGQLNDPVTKDGKDPGAQGAPIRETYYRSDNLGISIVRETDRQVRVFLRGDLFFTPGGDHLLAASDKYLDRISEILRVSTGAVLVVGHCAADETKTPEEGLALSAARAASVAEYFIKAAHLDAKRFMITGRGSFQPEAPSTAPDADKRNRRVEVLVLTDI
;
A
#
# COMPACT_ATOMS: atom_id res chain seq x y z
N MET A 1 51.27 -74.66 -19.16
CA MET A 1 52.29 -73.99 -18.34
C MET A 1 51.86 -72.54 -18.10
N GLY A 2 51.36 -72.21 -16.91
CA GLY A 2 50.94 -70.84 -16.57
C GLY A 2 52.11 -70.03 -16.00
N ASN A 3 52.33 -68.84 -16.54
CA ASN A 3 53.42 -67.94 -16.17
C ASN A 3 53.15 -67.33 -14.78
N ARG A 4 53.90 -67.78 -13.76
CA ARG A 4 53.82 -67.27 -12.38
C ARG A 4 55.03 -66.38 -12.10
N ASP A 5 54.83 -65.27 -11.41
CA ASP A 5 55.92 -64.34 -11.07
C ASP A 5 56.75 -64.84 -9.88
N ARG A 6 57.93 -64.24 -9.63
CA ARG A 6 58.97 -64.68 -8.69
C ARG A 6 58.56 -64.80 -7.20
N TYR A 7 57.31 -64.49 -6.85
CA TYR A 7 56.73 -64.69 -5.51
C TYR A 7 55.55 -65.68 -5.50
N GLY A 8 55.36 -66.47 -6.56
CA GLY A 8 54.43 -67.61 -6.57
C GLY A 8 52.95 -67.27 -6.70
N LEU A 9 52.58 -65.99 -6.83
CA LEU A 9 51.19 -65.57 -7.02
C LEU A 9 50.76 -65.68 -8.49
N VAL A 10 49.55 -66.21 -8.69
CA VAL A 10 48.91 -66.30 -10.01
C VAL A 10 48.43 -64.89 -10.38
N ARG A 11 48.89 -64.34 -11.50
CA ARG A 11 48.33 -63.09 -12.04
C ARG A 11 46.88 -63.34 -12.42
N GLU A 12 45.95 -62.74 -11.68
CA GLU A 12 44.55 -62.68 -12.08
C GLU A 12 44.40 -61.78 -13.32
N ASP A 13 43.59 -62.24 -14.27
CA ASP A 13 43.32 -61.56 -15.54
C ASP A 13 42.53 -60.27 -15.28
N ALA A 14 43.12 -59.14 -15.69
CA ALA A 14 42.54 -57.80 -15.54
C ALA A 14 41.27 -57.57 -16.41
N SER A 15 40.79 -58.57 -17.14
CA SER A 15 39.62 -58.50 -18.02
C SER A 15 38.25 -58.55 -17.31
N ARG A 16 38.20 -58.65 -15.98
CA ARG A 16 36.96 -58.61 -15.18
C ARG A 16 36.91 -57.43 -14.22
N MET A 17 36.91 -56.20 -14.74
CA MET A 17 36.35 -55.07 -14.00
C MET A 17 34.90 -54.87 -14.45
N PRO A 18 33.89 -54.89 -13.56
CA PRO A 18 32.54 -54.48 -13.93
C PRO A 18 32.59 -53.01 -14.35
N ALA A 19 32.13 -52.70 -15.56
CA ALA A 19 32.00 -51.33 -16.03
C ALA A 19 31.07 -50.57 -15.06
N ALA A 20 31.58 -49.53 -14.41
CA ALA A 20 30.78 -48.64 -13.59
C ALA A 20 29.91 -47.73 -14.49
N SER A 21 28.89 -48.30 -15.12
CA SER A 21 27.80 -47.51 -15.69
C SER A 21 26.81 -47.21 -14.56
N GLY A 22 27.12 -46.21 -13.74
CA GLY A 22 26.17 -45.68 -12.76
C GLY A 22 24.97 -45.09 -13.50
N ASN A 23 23.81 -45.74 -13.39
CA ASN A 23 22.57 -45.26 -13.99
C ASN A 23 22.20 -43.91 -13.35
N PHE A 24 22.23 -42.81 -14.11
CA PHE A 24 21.71 -41.51 -13.67
C PHE A 24 20.26 -41.57 -13.17
N ALA A 25 19.50 -42.58 -13.61
CA ALA A 25 18.13 -42.84 -13.17
C ALA A 25 18.02 -43.30 -11.70
N GLU A 26 19.06 -43.88 -11.11
CA GLU A 26 19.03 -44.30 -9.69
C GLU A 26 19.13 -43.10 -8.74
N TRP A 27 19.74 -42.00 -9.20
CA TRP A 27 19.89 -40.77 -8.43
C TRP A 27 18.79 -39.75 -8.67
N SER A 28 18.03 -39.88 -9.76
CA SER A 28 16.96 -38.92 -10.10
C SER A 28 15.82 -38.92 -9.08
N VAL A 29 15.51 -40.07 -8.48
CA VAL A 29 14.46 -40.22 -7.47
C VAL A 29 14.80 -39.47 -6.17
N PRO A 30 15.94 -39.73 -5.50
CA PRO A 30 16.32 -38.96 -4.31
C PRO A 30 16.63 -37.49 -4.64
N TRP A 31 17.12 -37.19 -5.84
CA TRP A 31 17.32 -35.80 -6.30
C TRP A 31 15.98 -35.05 -6.46
N SER A 32 14.95 -35.70 -7.01
CA SER A 32 13.62 -35.12 -7.15
C SER A 32 12.96 -34.89 -5.79
N ASP A 33 13.16 -35.78 -4.82
CA ASP A 33 12.63 -35.64 -3.47
C ASP A 33 13.25 -34.43 -2.75
N LEU A 34 14.57 -34.25 -2.86
CA LEU A 34 15.26 -33.07 -2.33
C LEU A 34 14.75 -31.77 -2.96
N MET A 35 14.56 -31.76 -4.27
CA MET A 35 14.04 -30.60 -4.99
C MET A 35 12.59 -30.29 -4.61
N MET A 36 11.75 -31.32 -4.38
CA MET A 36 10.37 -31.17 -3.93
C MET A 36 10.30 -30.60 -2.50
N ILE A 37 11.12 -31.12 -1.58
CA ILE A 37 11.18 -30.63 -0.20
C ILE A 37 11.66 -29.18 -0.18
N MET A 38 12.69 -28.84 -0.97
CA MET A 38 13.14 -27.46 -1.10
C MET A 38 12.03 -26.54 -1.62
N PHE A 39 11.30 -26.96 -2.66
CA PHE A 39 10.20 -26.17 -3.21
C PHE A 39 9.10 -25.91 -2.16
N ILE A 40 8.69 -26.94 -1.41
CA ILE A 40 7.68 -26.82 -0.35
C ILE A 40 8.17 -25.91 0.77
N VAL A 41 9.44 -26.02 1.19
CA VAL A 41 10.01 -25.16 2.22
C VAL A 41 10.04 -23.70 1.77
N PHE A 42 10.44 -23.41 0.53
CA PHE A 42 10.41 -22.05 0.00
C PHE A 42 8.99 -21.51 -0.16
N ALA A 43 8.03 -22.32 -0.60
CA ALA A 43 6.63 -21.92 -0.67
C ALA A 43 6.06 -21.58 0.71
N VAL A 44 6.35 -22.40 1.72
CA VAL A 44 5.95 -22.14 3.12
C VAL A 44 6.65 -20.90 3.68
N LEU A 45 7.95 -20.71 3.44
CA LEU A 45 8.67 -19.49 3.86
C LEU A 45 8.14 -18.25 3.14
N PHE A 46 7.79 -18.35 1.86
CA PHE A 46 7.22 -17.25 1.09
C PHE A 46 5.85 -16.83 1.65
N ILE A 47 4.98 -17.80 1.97
CA ILE A 47 3.71 -17.51 2.62
C ILE A 47 3.96 -16.93 4.02
N TYR A 48 4.91 -17.46 4.78
CA TYR A 48 5.21 -17.00 6.14
C TYR A 48 5.80 -15.59 6.18
N THR A 49 6.66 -15.22 5.23
CA THR A 49 7.23 -13.87 5.12
C THR A 49 6.19 -12.85 4.70
N ASN A 50 5.24 -13.23 3.84
CA ASN A 50 4.20 -12.34 3.35
C ASN A 50 2.95 -12.28 4.26
N GLY A 51 2.79 -13.23 5.19
CA GLY A 51 1.63 -13.32 6.10
C GLY A 51 1.76 -12.55 7.42
N ARG A 52 2.83 -11.77 7.64
CA ARG A 52 2.94 -10.93 8.83
C ARG A 52 2.34 -9.55 8.59
N ASP A 53 1.11 -9.36 9.05
CA ASP A 53 0.60 -8.03 9.39
C ASP A 53 1.58 -7.39 10.38
N LYS A 54 2.26 -6.32 9.95
CA LYS A 54 3.16 -5.59 10.83
C LYS A 54 2.30 -4.97 11.95
N PRO A 55 2.57 -5.26 13.24
CA PRO A 55 1.90 -4.55 14.32
C PRO A 55 2.14 -3.06 14.13
N VAL A 56 1.06 -2.28 14.18
CA VAL A 56 1.08 -0.83 14.08
C VAL A 56 2.09 -0.29 15.09
N PRO A 57 3.12 0.47 14.67
CA PRO A 57 4.03 1.10 15.61
C PRO A 57 3.24 2.08 16.45
N ILE A 58 3.14 1.84 17.76
CA ILE A 58 2.70 2.86 18.71
C ILE A 58 3.86 3.86 18.78
N PRO A 59 3.71 5.11 18.34
CA PRO A 59 4.77 6.09 18.51
C PRO A 59 4.92 6.39 20.00
N THR A 60 6.02 5.93 20.60
CA THR A 60 6.52 6.43 21.88
C THR A 60 6.77 7.92 21.73
N PRO A 61 6.24 8.79 22.61
CA PRO A 61 6.46 10.23 22.51
C PRO A 61 7.92 10.55 22.86
N THR A 62 8.79 10.54 21.85
CA THR A 62 10.11 11.15 21.96
C THR A 62 9.96 12.60 21.57
N GLN A 63 10.22 13.49 22.53
CA GLN A 63 10.14 14.94 22.37
C GLN A 63 10.98 15.37 21.15
N ALA A 64 10.33 15.99 20.17
CA ALA A 64 11.01 16.56 19.02
C ALA A 64 11.84 17.77 19.45
N PRO A 65 13.09 17.93 18.97
CA PRO A 65 13.84 19.16 19.17
C PRO A 65 13.19 20.29 18.37
N VAL A 66 13.00 21.44 19.02
CA VAL A 66 12.45 22.66 18.41
C VAL A 66 13.44 23.17 17.37
N VAL A 67 13.22 22.85 16.10
CA VAL A 67 13.92 23.50 14.99
C VAL A 67 13.21 24.81 14.67
N ARG A 68 13.90 25.90 14.97
CA ARG A 68 13.48 27.29 14.71
C ARG A 68 13.40 27.51 13.20
N ALA A 69 12.20 27.80 12.69
CA ALA A 69 11.97 28.08 11.29
C ALA A 69 12.80 29.29 10.81
N SER A 70 13.69 29.07 9.84
CA SER A 70 14.22 30.14 9.00
C SER A 70 13.40 30.18 7.72
N ALA A 71 12.57 31.21 7.62
CA ALA A 71 11.74 31.48 6.45
C ALA A 71 12.63 31.83 5.25
N THR A 72 12.61 30.99 4.22
CA THR A 72 12.93 31.40 2.86
C THR A 72 11.71 31.10 2.00
N LYS A 73 11.24 32.11 1.27
CA LYS A 73 9.95 32.19 0.58
C LYS A 73 9.60 30.92 -0.22
N ALA A 74 8.46 30.32 0.12
CA ALA A 74 7.82 29.29 -0.67
C ALA A 74 7.28 29.90 -1.99
N PRO A 75 7.41 29.20 -3.14
CA PRO A 75 6.72 29.57 -4.37
C PRO A 75 5.20 29.47 -4.22
N VAL A 76 4.48 30.43 -4.79
CA VAL A 76 3.07 30.76 -4.47
C VAL A 76 2.05 29.93 -5.27
N ASP A 77 2.43 28.83 -5.91
CA ASP A 77 1.47 28.06 -6.72
C ASP A 77 1.74 26.54 -6.70
N PRO A 78 0.83 25.71 -6.13
CA PRO A 78 0.97 24.25 -6.09
C PRO A 78 0.96 23.61 -7.50
N GLY A 79 0.47 24.30 -8.52
CA GLY A 79 0.50 23.80 -9.91
C GLY A 79 1.88 23.85 -10.58
N GLN A 80 2.68 24.88 -10.27
CA GLN A 80 3.99 25.05 -10.89
C GLN A 80 5.07 24.16 -10.27
N ALA A 81 4.92 23.80 -8.99
CA ALA A 81 5.83 22.87 -8.31
C ALA A 81 5.78 21.45 -8.92
N PHE A 82 4.61 21.00 -9.38
CA PHE A 82 4.44 19.69 -10.02
C PHE A 82 4.98 19.68 -11.46
N MET A 83 4.73 20.73 -12.25
CA MET A 83 5.20 20.83 -13.64
C MET A 83 6.71 21.06 -13.75
N GLY A 84 7.33 21.77 -12.80
CA GLY A 84 8.79 21.94 -12.77
C GLY A 84 9.54 20.63 -12.58
N GLN A 85 8.97 19.68 -11.82
CA GLN A 85 9.62 18.41 -11.50
C GLN A 85 9.35 17.28 -12.51
N LEU A 86 8.48 17.51 -13.50
CA LEU A 86 8.28 16.59 -14.63
C LEU A 86 9.30 16.80 -15.76
N ASN A 87 10.02 17.93 -15.77
CA ASN A 87 10.92 18.32 -16.85
C ASN A 87 12.42 18.20 -16.51
N ASP A 88 12.76 17.93 -15.25
CA ASP A 88 14.15 17.78 -14.82
C ASP A 88 14.58 16.31 -14.93
N PRO A 89 15.58 15.97 -15.78
CA PRO A 89 16.17 14.65 -15.74
C PRO A 89 16.90 14.49 -14.41
N VAL A 90 16.43 13.49 -13.65
CA VAL A 90 16.98 12.94 -12.41
C VAL A 90 18.49 13.17 -12.29
N THR A 91 18.88 14.23 -11.58
CA THR A 91 20.25 14.36 -11.08
C THR A 91 20.27 13.79 -9.67
N LYS A 92 20.81 12.58 -9.58
CA LYS A 92 21.14 11.93 -8.32
C LYS A 92 22.21 12.72 -7.60
N ASP A 93 21.92 13.15 -6.39
CA ASP A 93 22.85 13.35 -5.28
C ASP A 93 21.97 13.37 -4.01
N GLY A 94 22.11 12.53 -2.99
CA GLY A 94 23.07 11.54 -2.62
C GLY A 94 22.93 11.34 -1.11
N LYS A 95 22.82 10.08 -0.67
CA LYS A 95 22.99 9.57 0.71
C LYS A 95 21.75 9.42 1.60
N ASP A 96 21.18 8.22 1.55
CA ASP A 96 21.02 7.34 2.72
C ASP A 96 20.92 5.87 2.24
N PRO A 97 21.93 5.01 2.50
CA PRO A 97 21.89 3.60 2.13
C PRO A 97 21.36 2.77 3.30
N GLY A 98 20.19 2.13 3.16
CA GLY A 98 19.80 1.06 4.07
C GLY A 98 18.31 0.89 4.38
N ALA A 99 17.45 0.81 3.37
CA ALA A 99 16.08 0.31 3.57
C ALA A 99 15.54 -0.33 2.29
N GLN A 100 16.02 -1.52 1.95
CA GLN A 100 15.46 -2.33 0.87
C GLN A 100 14.27 -3.14 1.39
N GLY A 101 13.10 -2.94 0.78
CA GLY A 101 12.06 -3.99 0.70
C GLY A 101 10.77 -3.80 1.51
N ALA A 102 10.30 -2.59 1.80
CA ALA A 102 8.88 -2.40 2.10
C ALA A 102 8.08 -2.33 0.79
N PRO A 103 6.85 -2.91 0.68
CA PRO A 103 5.94 -2.46 -0.37
C PRO A 103 5.78 -0.97 -0.14
N ILE A 104 6.17 -0.22 -1.15
CA ILE A 104 6.43 1.20 -1.00
C ILE A 104 5.07 1.87 -0.79
N ARG A 105 4.67 2.07 0.48
CA ARG A 105 3.68 3.07 0.86
C ARG A 105 4.35 4.42 0.67
N GLU A 106 4.60 4.78 -0.58
CA GLU A 106 5.00 6.12 -0.97
C GLU A 106 3.80 7.00 -0.64
N THR A 107 3.93 7.74 0.46
CA THR A 107 3.01 8.85 0.75
C THR A 107 3.38 9.94 -0.25
N TYR A 108 2.83 9.88 -1.46
CA TYR A 108 3.18 10.78 -2.56
C TYR A 108 2.87 12.25 -2.25
N TYR A 109 1.93 12.50 -1.32
CA TYR A 109 1.64 13.84 -0.84
C TYR A 109 1.06 13.79 0.58
N ARG A 110 1.75 14.42 1.53
CA ARG A 110 1.20 14.84 2.83
C ARG A 110 1.33 16.35 2.85
N SER A 111 0.22 17.05 2.65
CA SER A 111 0.23 18.47 2.93
C SER A 111 0.11 18.65 4.44
N ASP A 112 1.12 19.27 5.05
CA ASP A 112 1.15 19.58 6.48
C ASP A 112 0.00 20.53 6.92
N ASN A 113 -0.71 21.16 5.97
CA ASN A 113 -1.82 22.08 6.22
C ASN A 113 -3.15 21.78 5.47
N LEU A 114 -3.21 20.87 4.49
CA LEU A 114 -4.40 20.71 3.62
C LEU A 114 -5.31 19.51 3.91
N GLY A 115 -4.98 18.62 4.86
CA GLY A 115 -5.85 17.51 5.26
C GLY A 115 -6.27 16.55 4.15
N ILE A 116 -5.57 16.55 3.02
CA ILE A 116 -5.66 15.56 1.95
C ILE A 116 -4.39 14.73 2.02
N SER A 117 -4.54 13.43 2.22
CA SER A 117 -3.43 12.48 2.03
C SER A 117 -3.77 11.55 0.87
N ILE A 118 -2.87 11.48 -0.10
CA ILE A 118 -2.99 10.55 -1.23
C ILE A 118 -2.04 9.40 -0.93
N VAL A 119 -2.62 8.23 -0.75
CA VAL A 119 -1.88 6.99 -0.52
C VAL A 119 -2.14 6.08 -1.72
N ARG A 120 -1.09 5.82 -2.49
CA ARG A 120 -1.10 4.71 -3.44
C ARG A 120 -0.88 3.44 -2.64
N GLU A 121 -1.89 2.58 -2.57
CA GLU A 121 -1.76 1.31 -1.86
C GLU A 121 -1.11 0.25 -2.77
N THR A 122 -1.41 0.30 -4.07
CA THR A 122 -0.91 -0.61 -5.11
C THR A 122 -0.85 0.14 -6.45
N ASP A 123 -0.13 -0.36 -7.45
CA ASP A 123 -0.11 0.19 -8.83
C ASP A 123 -1.50 0.35 -9.47
N ARG A 124 -2.52 -0.35 -8.94
CA ARG A 124 -3.89 -0.38 -9.48
C ARG A 124 -4.92 0.35 -8.62
N GLN A 125 -4.52 0.85 -7.45
CA GLN A 125 -5.44 1.43 -6.48
C GLN A 125 -4.87 2.70 -5.85
N VAL A 126 -5.57 3.81 -6.07
CA VAL A 126 -5.26 5.10 -5.44
C VAL A 126 -6.32 5.38 -4.38
N ARG A 127 -5.90 5.58 -3.13
CA ARG A 127 -6.77 5.98 -2.03
C ARG A 127 -6.50 7.43 -1.66
N VAL A 128 -7.54 8.25 -1.69
CA VAL A 128 -7.50 9.66 -1.28
C VAL A 128 -8.28 9.81 0.00
N PHE A 129 -7.67 10.38 1.03
CA PHE A 129 -8.32 10.66 2.30
C PHE A 129 -8.72 12.14 2.36
N LEU A 130 -9.98 12.39 2.68
CA LEU A 130 -10.60 13.70 2.86
C LEU A 130 -10.92 13.88 4.35
N ARG A 131 -10.26 14.81 5.03
CA ARG A 131 -10.48 15.02 6.49
C ARG A 131 -11.70 15.87 6.77
N GLY A 132 -12.57 15.40 7.66
CA GLY A 132 -13.89 15.94 7.95
C GLY A 132 -13.94 17.47 8.06
N ASP A 133 -13.08 18.05 8.90
CA ASP A 133 -13.12 19.47 9.28
C ASP A 133 -12.89 20.45 8.12
N LEU A 134 -12.25 20.01 7.04
CA LEU A 134 -11.99 20.84 5.86
C LEU A 134 -13.05 20.69 4.78
N PHE A 135 -13.79 19.58 4.81
CA PHE A 135 -14.73 19.21 3.76
C PHE A 135 -16.18 19.34 4.19
N PHE A 136 -16.50 19.13 5.46
CA PHE A 136 -17.88 19.06 5.97
C PHE A 136 -18.15 20.01 7.12
N THR A 137 -19.38 20.51 7.21
CA THR A 137 -19.84 21.25 8.38
C THR A 137 -19.73 20.39 9.64
N PRO A 138 -19.41 20.96 10.82
CA PRO A 138 -19.25 20.21 12.05
C PRO A 138 -20.48 19.35 12.37
N GLY A 139 -20.29 18.03 12.57
CA GLY A 139 -21.35 17.08 12.88
C GLY A 139 -22.37 16.82 11.75
N GLY A 140 -22.11 17.33 10.54
CA GLY A 140 -23.01 17.18 9.39
C GLY A 140 -22.36 16.50 8.20
N ASP A 141 -23.14 16.37 7.13
CA ASP A 141 -22.81 15.81 5.82
C ASP A 141 -22.70 16.86 4.71
N HIS A 142 -23.04 18.12 5.00
CA HIS A 142 -22.98 19.18 4.02
C HIS A 142 -21.53 19.63 3.74
N LEU A 143 -21.18 19.68 2.45
CA LEU A 143 -19.88 20.13 1.97
C LEU A 143 -19.70 21.65 2.16
N LEU A 144 -18.51 22.10 2.57
CA LEU A 144 -18.17 23.52 2.60
C LEU A 144 -17.80 24.02 1.20
N ALA A 145 -18.13 25.28 0.89
CA ALA A 145 -17.67 25.93 -0.35
C ALA A 145 -16.14 25.99 -0.49
N ALA A 146 -15.39 26.05 0.63
CA ALA A 146 -13.94 25.98 0.62
C ALA A 146 -13.40 24.61 0.16
N SER A 147 -14.24 23.57 0.22
CA SER A 147 -13.89 22.21 -0.18
C SER A 147 -13.93 22.00 -1.70
N ASP A 148 -14.71 22.83 -2.42
CA ASP A 148 -14.91 22.72 -3.87
C ASP A 148 -13.59 22.73 -4.63
N LYS A 149 -12.67 23.64 -4.29
CA LYS A 149 -11.34 23.71 -4.93
C LYS A 149 -10.57 22.39 -4.85
N TYR A 150 -10.72 21.65 -3.76
CA TYR A 150 -10.04 20.38 -3.56
C TYR A 150 -10.74 19.24 -4.29
N LEU A 151 -12.07 19.22 -4.24
CA LEU A 151 -12.87 18.23 -4.95
C LEU A 151 -12.73 18.40 -6.46
N ASP A 152 -12.68 19.63 -6.98
CA ASP A 152 -12.38 19.92 -8.38
C ASP A 152 -11.06 19.29 -8.82
N ARG A 153 -10.01 19.44 -8.00
CA ARG A 153 -8.69 18.86 -8.32
C ARG A 153 -8.70 17.33 -8.33
N ILE A 154 -9.45 16.71 -7.42
CA ILE A 154 -9.65 15.26 -7.42
C ILE A 154 -10.45 14.84 -8.66
N SER A 155 -11.45 15.64 -9.05
CA SER A 155 -12.27 15.35 -10.21
C SER A 155 -11.48 15.32 -11.51
N GLU A 156 -10.46 16.18 -11.66
CA GLU A 156 -9.54 16.14 -12.80
C GLU A 156 -8.84 14.79 -12.91
N ILE A 157 -8.43 14.21 -11.79
CA ILE A 157 -7.80 12.88 -11.74
C ILE A 157 -8.83 11.79 -12.09
N LEU A 158 -10.05 11.89 -11.55
CA LEU A 158 -11.13 10.94 -11.82
C LEU A 158 -11.63 10.97 -13.27
N ARG A 159 -11.47 12.10 -13.97
CA ARG A 159 -11.77 12.21 -15.40
C ARG A 159 -10.81 11.42 -16.27
N VAL A 160 -9.53 11.38 -15.88
CA VAL A 160 -8.49 10.64 -16.62
C VAL A 160 -8.53 9.16 -16.29
N SER A 161 -8.90 8.79 -15.07
CA SER A 161 -9.13 7.39 -14.71
C SER A 161 -10.45 6.89 -15.31
N THR A 162 -10.49 5.64 -15.77
CA THR A 162 -11.70 5.01 -16.33
C THR A 162 -12.38 4.04 -15.35
N GLY A 163 -11.69 3.61 -14.30
CA GLY A 163 -12.20 2.54 -13.44
C GLY A 163 -13.16 3.02 -12.35
N ALA A 164 -13.62 2.07 -11.54
CA ALA A 164 -14.65 2.29 -10.52
C ALA A 164 -14.13 3.14 -9.35
N VAL A 165 -15.02 3.95 -8.79
CA VAL A 165 -14.75 4.85 -7.66
C VAL A 165 -15.59 4.41 -6.46
N LEU A 166 -14.94 3.95 -5.40
CA LEU A 166 -15.58 3.63 -4.14
C LEU A 166 -15.37 4.78 -3.15
N VAL A 167 -16.47 5.36 -2.66
CA VAL A 167 -16.46 6.42 -1.65
C VAL A 167 -16.91 5.82 -0.32
N VAL A 168 -16.01 5.83 0.66
CA VAL A 168 -16.21 5.27 2.00
C VAL A 168 -16.26 6.40 3.00
N GLY A 169 -17.37 6.53 3.72
CA GLY A 169 -17.48 7.50 4.81
C GLY A 169 -17.20 6.87 6.17
N HIS A 170 -16.53 7.65 7.03
CA HIS A 170 -16.30 7.32 8.43
C HIS A 170 -16.80 8.45 9.33
N CYS A 171 -17.19 8.09 10.55
CA CYS A 171 -17.52 9.06 11.60
C CYS A 171 -16.66 8.78 12.83
N ALA A 172 -16.46 9.81 13.65
CA ALA A 172 -15.90 9.60 14.98
C ALA A 172 -16.99 9.07 15.93
N ALA A 173 -16.59 8.39 17.01
CA ALA A 173 -17.53 7.74 17.93
C ALA A 173 -18.33 8.74 18.77
N ASP A 174 -17.84 9.97 18.90
CA ASP A 174 -18.41 11.07 19.66
C ASP A 174 -19.44 11.89 18.85
N GLU A 175 -19.47 11.77 17.52
CA GLU A 175 -20.38 12.54 16.66
C GLU A 175 -21.85 12.11 16.77
N THR A 176 -22.09 10.87 17.19
CA THR A 176 -23.43 10.26 17.17
C THR A 176 -23.71 9.52 18.46
N LYS A 177 -24.98 9.50 18.89
CA LYS A 177 -25.36 8.83 20.13
C LYS A 177 -25.54 7.33 19.93
N THR A 178 -25.94 6.94 18.72
CA THR A 178 -26.15 5.54 18.36
C THR A 178 -25.25 5.11 17.19
N PRO A 179 -24.86 3.83 17.09
CA PRO A 179 -24.10 3.34 15.95
C PRO A 179 -24.85 3.44 14.61
N GLU A 180 -26.18 3.37 14.64
CA GLU A 180 -27.04 3.50 13.46
C GLU A 180 -27.00 4.92 12.90
N GLU A 181 -27.06 5.93 13.76
CA GLU A 181 -26.86 7.34 13.38
C GLU A 181 -25.47 7.55 12.78
N GLY A 182 -24.44 6.95 13.38
CA GLY A 182 -23.07 7.03 12.86
C GLY A 182 -22.94 6.41 11.46
N LEU A 183 -23.59 5.25 11.25
CA LEU A 183 -23.62 4.60 9.94
C LEU A 183 -24.34 5.49 8.91
N ALA A 184 -25.50 6.05 9.25
CA ALA A 184 -26.26 6.94 8.39
C ALA A 184 -25.47 8.22 8.04
N LEU A 185 -24.88 8.89 9.03
CA LEU A 185 -24.07 10.10 8.83
C LEU A 185 -22.86 9.82 7.93
N SER A 186 -22.17 8.70 8.17
CA SER A 186 -21.02 8.31 7.35
C SER A 186 -21.42 8.02 5.90
N ALA A 187 -22.54 7.34 5.67
CA ALA A 187 -23.06 7.08 4.33
C ALA A 187 -23.51 8.38 3.64
N ALA A 188 -24.15 9.29 4.37
CA ALA A 188 -24.59 10.58 3.86
C ALA A 188 -23.40 11.45 3.40
N ARG A 189 -22.33 11.55 4.21
CA ARG A 189 -21.08 12.23 3.82
C ARG A 189 -20.48 11.67 2.53
N ALA A 190 -20.41 10.35 2.43
CA ALA A 190 -19.92 9.68 1.23
C ALA A 190 -20.82 9.96 0.02
N ALA A 191 -22.13 10.01 0.22
CA ALA A 191 -23.10 10.37 -0.82
C ALA A 191 -22.92 11.82 -1.29
N SER A 192 -22.74 12.79 -0.38
CA SER A 192 -22.51 14.20 -0.74
C SER A 192 -21.26 14.39 -1.60
N VAL A 193 -20.18 13.68 -1.28
CA VAL A 193 -18.95 13.69 -2.08
C VAL A 193 -19.17 13.07 -3.45
N ALA A 194 -19.84 11.93 -3.54
CA ALA A 194 -20.16 11.30 -4.82
C ALA A 194 -21.08 12.18 -5.67
N GLU A 195 -22.09 12.80 -5.05
CA GLU A 195 -23.03 13.72 -5.69
C GLU A 195 -22.31 14.94 -6.27
N TYR A 196 -21.35 15.51 -5.54
CA TYR A 196 -20.49 16.57 -6.04
C TYR A 196 -19.78 16.14 -7.33
N PHE A 197 -19.14 14.98 -7.33
CA PHE A 197 -18.42 14.48 -8.51
C PHE A 197 -19.34 14.19 -9.71
N ILE A 198 -20.55 13.71 -9.47
CA ILE A 198 -21.52 13.43 -10.53
C ILE A 198 -22.08 14.74 -11.11
N LYS A 199 -22.47 15.69 -10.24
CA LYS A 199 -23.16 16.92 -10.65
C LYS A 199 -22.22 18.02 -11.12
N ALA A 200 -21.19 18.33 -10.33
CA ALA A 200 -20.26 19.42 -10.62
C ALA A 200 -19.20 19.00 -11.65
N ALA A 201 -18.65 17.79 -11.49
CA ALA A 201 -17.61 17.29 -12.40
C ALA A 201 -18.13 16.45 -13.58
N HIS A 202 -19.45 16.27 -13.71
CA HIS A 202 -20.09 15.55 -14.81
C HIS A 202 -19.52 14.14 -15.05
N LEU A 203 -19.16 13.45 -13.96
CA LEU A 203 -18.66 12.07 -14.03
C LEU A 203 -19.83 11.07 -14.12
N ASP A 204 -19.60 9.94 -14.80
CA ASP A 204 -20.63 8.90 -14.95
C ASP A 204 -20.99 8.31 -13.58
N ALA A 205 -22.27 8.45 -13.19
CA ALA A 205 -22.82 7.94 -11.95
C ALA A 205 -22.62 6.42 -11.78
N LYS A 206 -22.55 5.67 -12.89
CA LYS A 206 -22.35 4.22 -12.87
C LYS A 206 -20.98 3.81 -12.29
N ARG A 207 -20.01 4.73 -12.26
CA ARG A 207 -18.68 4.47 -11.72
C ARG A 207 -18.64 4.52 -10.20
N PHE A 208 -19.64 5.13 -9.55
CA PHE A 208 -19.60 5.40 -8.12
C PHE A 208 -20.28 4.32 -7.30
N MET A 209 -19.60 3.90 -6.24
CA MET A 209 -20.14 3.08 -5.17
C MET A 209 -19.99 3.85 -3.86
N ILE A 210 -21.04 3.88 -3.05
CA ILE A 210 -21.08 4.62 -1.80
C ILE A 210 -21.22 3.63 -0.66
N THR A 211 -20.41 3.79 0.39
CA THR A 211 -20.52 2.97 1.60
C THR A 211 -20.26 3.79 2.85
N GLY A 212 -21.05 3.56 3.89
CA GLY A 212 -20.81 4.10 5.23
C GLY A 212 -20.22 3.02 6.13
N ARG A 213 -19.22 3.38 6.94
CA ARG A 213 -18.59 2.49 7.93
C ARG A 213 -18.81 2.93 9.37
N GLY A 214 -19.48 4.07 9.59
CA GLY A 214 -19.66 4.66 10.91
C GLY A 214 -18.32 4.78 11.65
N SER A 215 -18.36 4.47 12.96
CA SER A 215 -17.19 4.46 13.84
C SER A 215 -16.50 3.09 13.94
N PHE A 216 -16.93 2.10 13.14
CA PHE A 216 -16.47 0.71 13.26
C PHE A 216 -15.06 0.46 12.70
N GLN A 217 -14.53 1.41 11.93
CA GLN A 217 -13.19 1.33 11.35
C GLN A 217 -12.37 2.60 11.64
N PRO A 218 -11.95 2.79 12.91
CA PRO A 218 -11.16 3.95 13.31
C PRO A 218 -9.73 3.86 12.74
N GLU A 219 -9.18 4.99 12.28
CA GLU A 219 -7.77 5.11 11.90
C GLU A 219 -6.88 5.25 13.15
N ALA A 220 -7.42 5.91 14.18
CA ALA A 220 -6.77 6.09 15.47
C ALA A 220 -7.70 5.66 16.60
N PRO A 221 -7.17 5.01 17.65
CA PRO A 221 -7.97 4.70 18.84
C PRO A 221 -8.52 6.00 19.44
N SER A 222 -9.74 5.97 19.96
CA SER A 222 -10.43 7.14 20.54
C SER A 222 -9.68 7.79 21.72
N THR A 223 -8.70 7.09 22.29
CA THR A 223 -7.83 7.59 23.37
C THR A 223 -6.70 8.49 22.87
N ALA A 224 -6.43 8.52 21.57
CA ALA A 224 -5.34 9.31 21.02
C ALA A 224 -5.71 10.80 20.88
N PRO A 225 -4.77 11.73 21.07
CA PRO A 225 -4.99 13.13 20.72
C PRO A 225 -5.29 13.24 19.21
N ASP A 226 -6.22 14.13 18.86
CA ASP A 226 -6.73 14.31 17.49
C ASP A 226 -7.30 13.03 16.84
N ALA A 227 -7.77 12.05 17.63
CA ALA A 227 -8.43 10.86 17.11
C ALA A 227 -9.68 11.24 16.30
N ASP A 228 -10.47 12.19 16.78
CA ASP A 228 -11.72 12.59 16.13
C ASP A 228 -11.47 13.17 14.74
N LYS A 229 -10.47 14.05 14.60
CA LYS A 229 -10.10 14.64 13.30
C LYS A 229 -9.62 13.60 12.28
N ARG A 230 -9.04 12.49 12.75
CA ARG A 230 -8.59 11.38 11.90
C ARG A 230 -9.72 10.39 11.60
N ASN A 231 -10.63 10.18 12.56
CA ASN A 231 -11.74 9.26 12.41
C ASN A 231 -12.90 9.88 11.60
N ARG A 232 -13.04 11.21 11.63
CA ARG A 232 -13.88 11.98 10.71
C ARG A 232 -13.17 12.09 9.36
N ARG A 233 -13.38 11.11 8.48
CA ARG A 233 -12.79 11.14 7.12
C ARG A 233 -13.70 10.48 6.10
N VAL A 234 -13.52 10.89 4.85
CA VAL A 234 -14.06 10.18 3.68
C VAL A 234 -12.90 9.69 2.84
N GLU A 235 -12.95 8.42 2.46
CA GLU A 235 -11.93 7.79 1.62
C GLU A 235 -12.50 7.61 0.23
N VAL A 236 -11.79 8.12 -0.78
CA VAL A 236 -12.12 7.93 -2.19
C VAL A 236 -11.09 6.96 -2.77
N LEU A 237 -11.55 5.76 -3.10
CA LEU A 237 -10.73 4.73 -3.71
C LEU A 237 -11.02 4.71 -5.21
N VAL A 238 -9.97 4.86 -6.00
CA VAL A 238 -10.02 4.75 -7.45
C VAL A 238 -9.42 3.40 -7.81
N LEU A 239 -10.27 2.49 -8.26
CA LEU A 239 -9.87 1.21 -8.83
C LEU A 239 -9.54 1.48 -10.30
N THR A 240 -8.30 1.30 -10.70
CA THR A 240 -7.92 1.43 -12.12
C THR A 240 -7.95 0.04 -12.73
N ASP A 241 -8.89 -0.20 -13.64
CA ASP A 241 -8.83 -1.36 -14.53
C ASP A 241 -7.87 -1.04 -15.68
N ILE A 242 -7.06 -2.04 -16.04
CA ILE A 242 -6.04 -1.95 -17.09
C ILE A 242 -6.67 -2.16 -18.46
#